data_AF-A0A1B2CT91-F1
#
_entry.id   AF-A0A1B2CT91-F1
#
_cell.length_a   1.000
_cell.length_b   1.000
_cell.length_c   1.000
_cell.angle_alpha   90.00
_cell.angle_beta   90.00
_cell.angle_gamma   90.00
#
_symmetry.space_group_name_H-M   'P 1'
#
loop_
_entity.id
_entity.type
_entity.pdbx_description
1 polymer ?
#
loop_
_entity_poly.entity_id
_entity_poly.type
_entity_poly.pdbx_seq_one_letter_code
_entity_poly.pdbx_strand_id
1 'polypeptide(L)'
;VMKPKEDDPQPFFWLFENVVFMETKVKADICRFLECNPVLVDAVKVSPAHRARYFWGNIPGMNRPIIASQKDKLSLQDCLEAGRTAKYEKVRTITTR
;
A
#
# COMPACT_ATOMS: atom_id res chain seq x y z
N VAL A 1 -10.91 17.52 -16.52
CA VAL A 1 -9.48 17.32 -16.16
C VAL A 1 -9.42 17.32 -14.65
N MET A 2 -8.84 16.29 -14.01
CA MET A 2 -8.81 16.20 -12.54
C MET A 2 -7.65 16.98 -11.90
N LYS A 3 -6.55 17.20 -12.63
CA LYS A 3 -5.44 18.05 -12.19
C LYS A 3 -5.84 19.52 -12.40
N PRO A 4 -5.81 20.38 -11.36
CA PRO A 4 -6.00 21.81 -11.52
C PRO A 4 -4.99 22.42 -12.49
N LYS A 5 -5.31 23.60 -13.02
CA LYS A 5 -4.34 24.38 -13.79
C LYS A 5 -3.18 24.79 -12.88
N GLU A 6 -2.01 25.04 -13.45
CA GLU A 6 -0.81 25.36 -12.67
C GLU A 6 -0.98 26.60 -11.79
N ASP A 7 -1.81 27.55 -12.21
CA ASP A 7 -2.10 28.80 -11.48
C ASP A 7 -3.25 28.68 -10.47
N ASP A 8 -3.87 27.50 -10.34
CA ASP A 8 -4.96 27.28 -9.39
C ASP A 8 -4.39 26.90 -8.02
N PRO A 9 -4.61 27.69 -6.96
CA PRO A 9 -4.09 27.41 -5.63
C PRO A 9 -4.78 26.22 -4.95
N GLN A 10 -5.78 25.60 -5.57
CA GLN A 10 -6.47 24.45 -5.02
C GLN A 10 -5.51 23.28 -4.73
N PRO A 11 -5.41 22.79 -3.48
CA PRO A 11 -4.61 21.62 -3.16
C PRO A 11 -5.10 20.40 -3.94
N PHE A 12 -4.17 19.72 -4.61
CA PHE A 12 -4.45 18.50 -5.37
C PHE A 12 -3.60 17.35 -4.88
N PHE A 13 -4.26 16.26 -4.48
CA PHE A 13 -3.60 15.03 -4.08
C PHE A 13 -4.08 13.86 -4.91
N TRP A 14 -3.16 12.95 -5.23
CA TRP A 14 -3.44 11.73 -5.96
C TRP A 14 -2.57 10.59 -5.43
N LEU A 15 -3.06 9.38 -5.66
CA LEU A 15 -2.41 8.13 -5.27
C LEU A 15 -2.75 7.07 -6.30
N PHE A 16 -1.74 6.30 -6.71
CA PHE A 16 -1.87 5.13 -7.56
C PHE A 16 -1.18 3.94 -6.89
N GLU A 17 -1.86 2.80 -6.83
CA GLU A 17 -1.37 1.57 -6.20
C GLU A 17 -1.24 0.47 -7.24
N ASN A 18 -0.19 -0.35 -7.12
CA ASN A 18 -0.07 -1.58 -7.89
C ASN A 18 0.81 -2.63 -7.18
N VAL A 19 0.75 -3.88 -7.66
CA VAL A 19 1.50 -5.02 -7.11
C VAL A 19 3.01 -4.85 -7.27
N VAL A 20 3.79 -5.33 -6.29
CA VAL A 20 5.26 -5.34 -6.41
C VAL A 20 5.74 -6.33 -7.47
N PHE A 21 4.98 -7.41 -7.66
CA PHE A 21 5.27 -8.45 -8.63
C PHE A 21 4.80 -8.02 -10.03
N MET A 22 5.55 -7.11 -10.64
CA MET A 22 5.34 -6.62 -12.01
C MET A 22 6.68 -6.62 -12.77
N GLU A 23 6.61 -6.62 -14.10
CA GLU A 23 7.80 -6.49 -14.94
C GLU A 23 8.50 -5.13 -14.71
N THR A 24 9.84 -5.15 -14.68
CA THR A 24 10.65 -3.93 -14.47
C THR A 24 10.36 -2.86 -15.52
N LYS A 25 10.11 -3.26 -16.78
CA LYS A 25 9.74 -2.33 -17.85
C LYS A 25 8.40 -1.65 -17.56
N VAL A 26 7.39 -2.42 -17.14
CA VAL A 26 6.07 -1.88 -16.77
C VAL A 26 6.20 -0.90 -15.60
N LYS A 27 7.00 -1.25 -14.58
CA LYS A 27 7.30 -0.33 -13.47
C LYS A 27 7.92 0.97 -13.98
N ALA A 28 8.93 0.88 -14.84
CA ALA A 28 9.61 2.05 -15.40
C ALA A 28 8.67 2.93 -16.23
N ASP A 29 7.80 2.31 -17.04
CA ASP A 29 6.78 3.01 -17.81
C ASP A 29 5.79 3.74 -16.88
N ILE A 30 5.28 3.07 -15.83
CA ILE A 30 4.42 3.71 -14.83
C ILE A 30 5.12 4.91 -14.19
N CYS A 31 6.37 4.74 -13.72
CA CYS A 31 7.15 5.85 -13.16
C CYS A 31 7.29 7.02 -14.13
N ARG A 32 7.49 6.73 -15.41
CA ARG A 32 7.64 7.74 -16.47
C ARG A 32 6.33 8.49 -16.71
N PHE A 33 5.20 7.79 -16.79
CA PHE A 33 3.89 8.42 -17.03
C PHE A 33 3.35 9.18 -15.82
N LEU A 34 3.68 8.73 -14.61
CA LEU A 34 3.27 9.37 -13.36
C LEU A 34 4.30 10.37 -12.82
N GLU A 35 5.42 10.55 -13.54
CA GLU A 35 6.51 11.48 -13.24
C GLU A 35 7.07 11.36 -11.81
N CYS A 36 7.01 10.17 -11.21
CA CYS A 36 7.57 9.92 -9.89
C CYS A 36 7.90 8.43 -9.68
N ASN A 37 8.72 8.15 -8.66
CA ASN A 37 9.04 6.79 -8.24
C ASN A 37 8.07 6.31 -7.14
N PRO A 38 7.78 5.00 -7.07
CA PRO A 38 6.89 4.48 -6.05
C PRO A 38 7.58 4.35 -4.69
N VAL A 39 6.76 4.41 -3.65
CA VAL A 39 7.10 3.95 -2.30
C VAL A 39 6.70 2.49 -2.15
N LEU A 40 7.60 1.66 -1.61
CA LEU A 40 7.30 0.28 -1.26
C LEU A 40 6.69 0.20 0.14
N VAL A 41 5.47 -0.33 0.21
CA VAL A 41 4.73 -0.51 1.45
C VAL A 41 4.28 -1.95 1.57
N ASP A 42 4.64 -2.62 2.66
CA ASP A 42 4.16 -3.96 2.99
C ASP A 42 3.21 -3.89 4.19
N ALA A 43 1.97 -4.33 3.97
CA ALA A 43 0.94 -4.38 4.99
C ALA A 43 1.30 -5.30 6.15
N VAL A 44 2.30 -6.18 6.03
CA VAL A 44 2.78 -7.04 7.12
C VAL A 44 3.14 -6.24 8.39
N LYS A 45 3.48 -4.95 8.26
CA LYS A 45 3.81 -4.08 9.40
C LYS A 45 2.59 -3.61 10.21
N VAL A 46 1.40 -3.63 9.62
CA VAL A 46 0.15 -3.07 10.16
C VAL A 46 -1.04 -4.03 10.07
N SER A 47 -0.81 -5.26 9.60
CA SER A 47 -1.82 -6.28 9.40
C SER A 47 -1.20 -7.67 9.53
N PRO A 48 -2.02 -8.73 9.68
CA PRO A 48 -1.51 -10.08 9.79
C PRO A 48 -1.32 -10.73 8.41
N ALA A 49 -1.12 -9.94 7.36
CA ALA A 49 -0.97 -10.43 5.99
C ALA A 49 0.23 -9.81 5.29
N HIS A 50 0.99 -10.64 4.58
CA HIS A 50 1.98 -10.16 3.62
C HIS A 50 1.27 -9.56 2.42
N ARG A 51 1.53 -8.27 2.14
CA ARG A 51 0.93 -7.58 0.99
C ARG A 51 1.81 -6.38 0.63
N ALA A 52 2.96 -6.67 0.03
CA ALA A 52 3.85 -5.65 -0.53
C ALA A 52 3.22 -5.03 -1.79
N ARG A 53 3.18 -3.69 -1.83
CA ARG A 53 2.61 -2.86 -2.90
C ARG A 53 3.47 -1.64 -3.17
N TYR A 54 3.44 -1.19 -4.41
CA TYR A 54 4.01 0.08 -4.84
C TYR A 54 2.94 1.16 -4.83
N PHE A 55 3.28 2.32 -4.27
CA PHE A 55 2.43 3.49 -4.21
C PHE A 55 3.11 4.69 -4.86
N TRP A 56 2.52 5.21 -5.92
CA TRP A 56 2.90 6.48 -6.55
C TRP A 56 1.92 7.55 -6.10
N GLY A 57 2.37 8.79 -5.93
CA GLY A 57 1.49 9.86 -5.50
C GLY A 57 2.26 11.06 -4.97
N ASN A 58 1.50 12.06 -4.56
CA ASN A 58 2.02 13.30 -3.99
C ASN A 58 1.50 13.57 -2.57
N ILE A 59 0.98 12.54 -1.90
CA ILE A 59 0.49 12.69 -0.52
C ILE A 59 1.68 13.04 0.40
N PRO A 60 1.56 14.09 1.23
CA PRO A 60 2.63 14.48 2.14
C PRO A 60 3.00 13.34 3.10
N GLY A 61 4.28 13.00 3.15
CA GLY A 61 4.79 11.99 4.08
C GLY A 61 4.62 10.53 3.64
N MET A 62 4.37 10.24 2.36
CA MET A 62 4.33 8.86 1.84
C MET A 62 5.59 8.05 2.15
N ASN A 63 6.76 8.68 2.24
CA ASN A 63 8.04 8.03 2.58
C ASN A 63 8.26 7.82 4.08
N ARG A 64 7.30 8.21 4.94
CA ARG A 64 7.46 8.06 6.39
C ARG A 64 7.44 6.57 6.78
N PRO A 65 8.17 6.18 7.85
CA PRO A 65 8.09 4.84 8.37
C PRO A 65 6.66 4.48 8.74
N ILE A 66 6.22 3.29 8.34
CA ILE A 66 4.92 2.75 8.72
C ILE A 66 5.04 2.20 10.15
N ILE A 67 4.16 2.68 11.02
CA ILE A 67 4.10 2.32 12.43
C ILE A 67 2.69 1.80 12.71
N ALA A 68 2.60 0.64 13.34
CA ALA A 68 1.32 0.07 13.76
C ALA A 68 0.66 0.93 14.84
N SER A 69 -0.65 1.12 14.72
CA SER A 69 -1.48 1.72 15.75
C SER A 69 -1.89 0.69 16.80
N GLN A 70 -2.29 1.13 18.00
CA GLN A 70 -2.80 0.23 19.04
C GLN A 70 -4.08 -0.53 18.64
N LYS A 71 -4.79 -0.06 17.60
CA LYS A 71 -6.02 -0.69 17.09
C LYS A 71 -5.74 -1.70 15.98
N ASP A 72 -4.51 -1.77 15.49
CA ASP A 72 -4.16 -2.64 14.37
C ASP A 72 -4.07 -4.08 14.85
N LYS A 73 -4.77 -4.98 14.16
CA LYS A 73 -4.71 -6.42 14.38
C LYS A 73 -3.47 -6.96 13.69
N LEU A 74 -2.40 -7.22 14.44
CA LEU A 74 -1.11 -7.66 13.87
C LEU A 74 -0.97 -9.17 13.79
N SER A 75 -1.72 -9.91 14.61
CA SER A 75 -1.80 -11.38 14.59
C SER A 75 -3.06 -11.84 13.87
N LEU A 76 -2.94 -12.94 13.13
CA LEU A 76 -4.08 -13.59 12.50
C LEU A 76 -5.14 -13.98 13.55
N GLN A 77 -4.70 -14.34 14.75
CA GLN A 77 -5.60 -14.72 15.85
C GLN A 77 -6.57 -13.60 16.21
N ASP A 78 -6.14 -12.34 16.17
CA ASP A 78 -6.97 -11.17 16.50
C ASP A 78 -8.09 -10.96 15.46
N CYS A 79 -7.95 -11.57 14.28
CA CYS A 79 -8.91 -11.52 13.19
C CYS A 79 -9.88 -12.71 13.17
N LEU A 80 -9.68 -13.74 14.01
CA LEU A 80 -10.53 -14.93 14.01
C LEU A 80 -11.76 -14.76 14.92
N GLU A 81 -12.84 -15.44 14.56
CA GLU A 81 -14.03 -15.58 15.41
C GLU A 81 -13.74 -16.51 16.60
N ALA A 82 -14.59 -16.42 17.64
CA ALA A 82 -14.48 -17.25 18.83
C ALA A 82 -14.52 -18.75 18.50
N GLY A 83 -13.73 -19.55 19.23
CA GLY A 83 -13.61 -20.99 19.00
C GLY A 83 -12.68 -21.40 17.85
N ARG A 84 -11.96 -20.44 17.24
CA ARG A 84 -10.96 -20.70 16.19
C ARG A 84 -9.56 -20.35 16.65
N THR A 85 -8.58 -21.18 16.28
CA THR A 85 -7.16 -20.97 16.60
C THR A 85 -6.33 -20.82 15.33
N ALA A 86 -5.51 -19.78 15.28
CA ALA A 86 -4.61 -19.49 14.18
C ALA A 86 -3.43 -20.45 14.18
N LYS A 87 -3.18 -21.11 13.05
CA LYS A 87 -1.98 -21.95 12.86
C LYS A 87 -0.72 -21.13 12.58
N TYR A 88 -0.89 -19.93 12.04
CA TYR A 88 0.19 -19.02 11.68
C TYR A 88 -0.09 -17.64 12.27
N GLU A 89 0.97 -16.92 12.63
CA GLU A 89 0.85 -15.54 13.10
C GLU A 89 0.44 -14.59 11.96
N LYS A 90 0.98 -14.79 10.76
CA LYS A 90 0.65 -14.02 9.56
C LYS A 90 0.38 -14.92 8.36
N VAL A 91 -0.52 -14.48 7.49
CA VAL A 91 -0.87 -15.17 6.24
C VAL A 91 -0.09 -14.61 5.06
N ARG A 92 0.09 -15.45 4.04
CA ARG A 92 0.61 -15.01 2.74
C ARG A 92 -0.39 -14.09 2.03
N THR A 93 0.06 -13.44 0.95
CA THR A 93 -0.79 -12.60 0.10
C THR A 93 -2.06 -13.34 -0.32
N ILE A 94 -3.22 -12.79 0.06
CA ILE A 94 -4.52 -13.32 -0.33
C ILE A 94 -4.82 -12.80 -1.75
N THR A 95 -5.15 -13.72 -2.66
CA THR A 95 -5.52 -13.42 -4.06
C THR A 95 -6.93 -13.93 -4.35
N THR A 96 -7.56 -13.40 -5.39
CA THR A 96 -8.76 -14.01 -5.97
C THR A 96 -8.39 -15.30 -6.71
N ARG A 97 -9.37 -16.18 -6.92
CA ARG A 97 -9.27 -17.29 -7.87
C ARG A 97 -9.55 -16.81 -9.28
#